data_AF-A0A5C4MTA8-F1
#
_entry.id   AF-A0A5C4MTA8-F1
#
_cell.length_a   1.000
_cell.length_b   1.000
_cell.length_c   1.000
_cell.angle_alpha   90.00
_cell.angle_beta   90.00
_cell.angle_gamma   90.00
#
_symmetry.space_group_name_H-M   'P 1'
#
loop_
_entity.id
_entity.type
_entity.pdbx_description
1 polymer ?
#
loop_
_entity_poly.entity_id
_entity_poly.type
_entity_poly.pdbx_seq_one_letter_code
_entity_poly.pdbx_strand_id
1 'polypeptide(L)'
;MDGSLTLLLTRPLDASRRFLAECEAARGAPIPALLCPVMDIHPISVTLDGRPAALLLTSEKGAERAGDLGLGGLPAWCVGARTTAAARERGLNAIEAGPDAEGLLKTILAAQPPGPLLHLRGQHARGDLVPRLRAAGIDASEVVVYRQEALGPSPEARRALDAPSPLVAPLFSPRSAVLLAAWALRAPVHAVAMSEAVAEAAQGLRPLSLVVATRPDAAAMVEATLGRLDRLAGARLEGGERPD
;
A
#
# COMPACT_ATOMS: atom_id res chain seq x y z
N MET A 1 -25.89 19.03 -9.78
CA MET A 1 -24.58 18.49 -9.39
C MET A 1 -24.69 17.00 -9.53
N ASP A 2 -23.95 16.44 -10.49
CA ASP A 2 -24.05 15.02 -10.85
C ASP A 2 -23.72 14.17 -9.62
N GLY A 3 -24.62 13.26 -9.28
CA GLY A 3 -24.51 12.39 -8.12
C GLY A 3 -23.46 11.28 -8.31
N SER A 4 -22.43 11.50 -9.11
CA SER A 4 -21.47 10.47 -9.48
C SER A 4 -20.66 9.99 -8.28
N LEU A 5 -20.58 8.67 -8.12
CA LEU A 5 -19.74 8.02 -7.12
C LEU A 5 -18.28 8.24 -7.52
N THR A 6 -17.49 8.81 -6.62
CA THR A 6 -16.07 9.11 -6.88
C THR A 6 -15.17 8.18 -6.08
N LEU A 7 -14.16 7.60 -6.75
CA LEU A 7 -13.08 6.88 -6.08
C LEU A 7 -12.13 7.85 -5.38
N LEU A 8 -11.93 7.69 -4.08
CA LEU A 8 -10.93 8.42 -3.32
C LEU A 8 -9.65 7.60 -3.21
N LEU A 9 -8.61 7.98 -3.96
CA LEU A 9 -7.36 7.23 -4.05
C LEU A 9 -6.28 7.90 -3.20
N THR A 10 -5.89 7.24 -2.10
CA THR A 10 -5.04 7.82 -1.04
C THR A 10 -3.57 7.39 -1.08
N ARG A 11 -3.21 6.54 -2.05
CA ARG A 11 -1.82 6.08 -2.22
C ARG A 11 -0.97 7.18 -2.88
N PRO A 12 0.37 7.07 -2.84
CA PRO A 12 1.24 7.89 -3.69
C PRO A 12 0.76 7.91 -5.15
N LEU A 13 0.93 9.05 -5.84
CA LEU A 13 0.27 9.32 -7.12
C LEU A 13 0.44 8.19 -8.15
N ASP A 14 1.64 7.66 -8.32
CA ASP A 14 1.88 6.59 -9.29
C ASP A 14 1.14 5.30 -8.94
N ALA A 15 1.08 4.96 -7.66
CA ALA A 15 0.35 3.79 -7.20
C ALA A 15 -1.17 3.98 -7.31
N SER A 16 -1.67 5.20 -7.07
CA SER A 16 -3.08 5.54 -7.27
C SER A 16 -3.46 5.50 -8.74
N ARG A 17 -2.64 6.06 -9.65
CA ARG A 17 -2.88 6.02 -11.11
C ARG A 17 -2.89 4.59 -11.65
N ARG A 18 -1.95 3.75 -11.22
CA ARG A 18 -1.92 2.33 -11.62
C ARG A 18 -3.18 1.60 -11.17
N PHE A 19 -3.57 1.76 -9.90
CA PHE A 19 -4.78 1.11 -9.39
C PHE A 19 -6.05 1.60 -10.11
N LEU A 20 -6.14 2.91 -10.41
CA LEU A 20 -7.23 3.44 -11.22
C LEU A 20 -7.29 2.78 -12.60
N ALA A 21 -6.16 2.69 -13.30
CA ALA A 21 -6.07 2.04 -14.60
C ALA A 21 -6.46 0.56 -14.54
N GLU A 22 -6.06 -0.17 -13.49
CA GLU A 22 -6.47 -1.56 -13.26
C GLU A 22 -8.00 -1.67 -13.08
N CYS A 23 -8.61 -0.76 -12.30
CA CYS A 23 -10.07 -0.71 -12.13
C CYS A 23 -10.81 -0.35 -13.43
N GLU A 24 -10.33 0.64 -14.18
CA GLU A 24 -10.92 1.07 -15.45
C GLU A 24 -10.80 0.00 -16.53
N ALA A 25 -9.66 -0.69 -16.60
CA ALA A 25 -9.46 -1.81 -17.50
C ALA A 25 -10.41 -2.98 -17.19
N ALA A 26 -10.55 -3.32 -15.90
CA ALA A 26 -11.47 -4.39 -15.47
C ALA A 26 -12.95 -4.01 -15.66
N ARG A 27 -13.30 -2.73 -15.49
CA ARG A 27 -14.67 -2.21 -15.73
C ARG A 27 -14.99 -2.04 -17.21
N GLY A 28 -14.00 -1.76 -18.05
CA GLY A 28 -14.19 -1.37 -19.46
C GLY A 28 -14.66 0.08 -19.66
N ALA A 29 -14.55 0.94 -18.64
CA ALA A 29 -14.95 2.34 -18.73
C ALA A 29 -14.18 3.22 -17.71
N PRO A 30 -14.01 4.52 -17.99
CA PRO A 30 -13.43 5.47 -17.04
C PRO A 30 -14.22 5.55 -15.73
N ILE A 31 -13.52 5.77 -14.62
CA ILE A 31 -14.14 5.90 -13.29
C ILE A 31 -13.81 7.29 -12.72
N PRO A 32 -14.82 8.09 -12.30
CA PRO A 32 -14.56 9.34 -11.59
C PRO A 32 -13.67 9.08 -10.36
N ALA A 33 -12.52 9.76 -10.31
CA ALA A 33 -11.53 9.52 -9.26
C ALA A 33 -10.91 10.84 -8.77
N LEU A 34 -10.73 10.91 -7.46
CA LEU A 34 -9.98 11.94 -6.75
C LEU A 34 -8.65 11.35 -6.28
N LEU A 35 -7.56 11.76 -6.92
CA LEU A 35 -6.20 11.42 -6.48
C LEU A 35 -5.83 12.32 -5.30
N CYS A 36 -5.79 11.76 -4.10
CA CYS A 36 -5.51 12.50 -2.88
C CYS A 36 -4.54 11.74 -1.97
N PRO A 37 -3.24 11.69 -2.32
CA PRO A 37 -2.25 11.01 -1.50
C PRO A 37 -2.25 11.53 -0.07
N VAL A 38 -2.39 10.63 0.91
CA VAL A 38 -2.36 10.99 2.35
C VAL A 38 -0.94 11.03 2.91
N MET A 39 0.03 10.57 2.13
CA MET A 39 1.44 10.59 2.48
C MET A 39 2.30 10.64 1.22
N ASP A 40 3.51 11.18 1.37
CA ASP A 40 4.56 11.10 0.37
C ASP A 40 5.71 10.22 0.86
N ILE A 41 6.51 9.72 -0.08
CA ILE A 41 7.66 8.85 0.20
C ILE A 41 8.94 9.61 -0.12
N HIS A 42 9.68 9.98 0.91
CA HIS A 42 10.96 10.67 0.75
C HIS A 42 12.12 9.69 0.92
N PRO A 43 13.04 9.61 -0.06
CA PRO A 43 14.27 8.85 0.12
C PRO A 43 15.08 9.44 1.27
N ILE A 44 15.77 8.57 2.01
CA ILE A 44 16.76 8.97 3.00
C ILE A 44 18.14 8.62 2.42
N SER A 45 19.04 9.61 2.46
CA SER A 45 20.44 9.40 2.12
C SER A 45 21.08 8.58 3.22
N VAL A 46 21.69 7.46 2.84
CA VAL A 46 22.30 6.51 3.75
C VAL A 46 23.71 6.22 3.26
N THR A 47 24.66 6.23 4.19
CA THR A 47 26.01 5.69 3.98
C THR A 47 26.06 4.35 4.70
N LEU A 48 26.51 3.30 4.01
CA LEU A 48 26.61 1.95 4.58
C LEU A 48 28.04 1.71 5.09
N ASP A 49 28.15 1.15 6.28
CA ASP A 49 29.43 0.79 6.92
C ASP A 49 29.99 -0.55 6.40
N GLY A 50 29.91 -0.76 5.08
CA GLY A 50 30.34 -1.98 4.42
C GLY A 50 29.32 -2.53 3.44
N ARG A 51 29.73 -3.57 2.71
CA ARG A 51 28.89 -4.23 1.71
C ARG A 51 28.27 -5.50 2.32
N PRO A 52 26.93 -5.62 2.35
CA PRO A 52 26.28 -6.82 2.85
C PRO A 52 26.45 -8.01 1.89
N ALA A 53 26.30 -9.23 2.42
CA ALA A 53 26.31 -10.46 1.63
C ALA A 53 24.98 -10.67 0.87
N ALA A 54 23.86 -10.25 1.47
CA ALA A 54 22.55 -10.29 0.83
C ALA A 54 21.59 -9.24 1.42
N LEU A 55 20.56 -8.89 0.65
CA LEU A 55 19.53 -7.95 1.06
C LEU A 55 18.25 -8.68 1.49
N LEU A 56 17.56 -8.09 2.46
CA LEU A 56 16.18 -8.42 2.81
C LEU A 56 15.31 -7.25 2.34
N LEU A 57 14.29 -7.51 1.54
CA LEU A 57 13.45 -6.48 0.93
C LEU A 57 11.97 -6.77 1.21
N THR A 58 11.36 -5.94 2.06
CA THR A 58 9.96 -6.07 2.45
C THR A 58 9.04 -5.06 1.79
N SER A 59 9.54 -4.28 0.82
CA SER A 59 8.76 -3.29 0.08
C SER A 59 9.41 -2.93 -1.26
N GLU A 60 8.60 -2.63 -2.27
CA GLU A 60 9.04 -2.07 -3.56
C GLU A 60 9.96 -0.85 -3.35
N LYS A 61 9.64 0.01 -2.37
CA LYS A 61 10.44 1.21 -2.06
C LYS A 61 11.79 0.89 -1.44
N GLY A 62 11.91 -0.17 -0.65
CA GLY A 62 13.21 -0.67 -0.20
C GLY A 62 14.05 -1.18 -1.37
N ALA A 63 13.41 -1.90 -2.30
CA ALA A 63 14.06 -2.42 -3.50
C ALA A 63 14.55 -1.32 -4.44
N GLU A 64 13.72 -0.30 -4.71
CA GLU A 64 14.08 0.85 -5.54
C GLU A 64 15.34 1.56 -5.02
N ARG A 65 15.51 1.66 -3.70
CA ARG A 65 16.67 2.31 -3.07
C ARG A 65 17.97 1.51 -3.15
N ALA A 66 17.91 0.20 -3.44
CA ALA A 66 19.11 -0.62 -3.56
C ALA A 66 20.02 -0.16 -4.71
N GLY A 67 19.43 0.33 -5.81
CA GLY A 67 20.18 0.88 -6.94
C GLY A 67 20.97 2.13 -6.55
N ASP A 68 20.35 3.03 -5.78
CA ASP A 68 20.97 4.29 -5.34
C ASP A 68 22.13 4.07 -4.35
N LEU A 69 22.16 2.91 -3.70
CA LEU A 69 23.21 2.51 -2.75
C LEU A 69 24.33 1.69 -3.41
N GLY A 70 24.30 1.50 -4.74
CA GLY A 70 25.33 0.74 -5.45
C GLY A 70 25.37 -0.76 -5.11
N LEU A 71 24.22 -1.31 -4.68
CA LEU A 71 24.11 -2.70 -4.20
C LEU A 71 23.79 -3.71 -5.31
N GLY A 72 23.88 -3.31 -6.59
CA GLY A 72 23.63 -4.19 -7.73
C GLY A 72 24.45 -5.48 -7.71
N GLY A 73 23.87 -6.56 -8.23
CA GLY A 73 24.44 -7.91 -8.27
C GLY A 73 24.33 -8.69 -6.96
N LEU A 74 23.92 -8.08 -5.85
CA LEU A 74 23.73 -8.80 -4.60
C LEU A 74 22.49 -9.71 -4.64
N PRO A 75 22.52 -10.87 -3.97
CA PRO A 75 21.32 -11.65 -3.66
C PRO A 75 20.32 -10.81 -2.86
N ALA A 76 19.04 -10.92 -3.18
CA ALA A 76 17.99 -10.19 -2.48
C ALA A 76 16.77 -11.08 -2.21
N TRP A 77 16.44 -11.27 -0.93
CA TRP A 77 15.29 -12.04 -0.48
C TRP A 77 14.10 -11.10 -0.29
N CYS A 78 13.09 -11.27 -1.12
CA CYS A 78 12.01 -10.31 -1.30
C CYS A 78 10.66 -10.86 -0.83
N VAL A 79 9.80 -9.99 -0.31
CA VAL A 79 8.39 -10.34 -0.08
C VAL A 79 7.57 -10.15 -1.37
N GLY A 80 6.94 -11.23 -1.82
CA GLY A 80 6.04 -11.25 -2.97
C GLY A 80 6.68 -10.91 -4.32
N ALA A 81 5.92 -11.21 -5.38
CA ALA A 81 6.37 -11.01 -6.76
C ALA A 81 6.71 -9.55 -7.09
N ARG A 82 5.96 -8.58 -6.55
CA ARG A 82 6.14 -7.15 -6.86
C ARG A 82 7.46 -6.59 -6.36
N THR A 83 7.81 -6.87 -5.09
CA THR A 83 9.11 -6.44 -4.54
C THR A 83 10.25 -7.13 -5.28
N THR A 84 10.08 -8.41 -5.62
CA THR A 84 11.05 -9.20 -6.38
C THR A 84 11.30 -8.60 -7.78
N ALA A 85 10.24 -8.20 -8.49
CA ALA A 85 10.35 -7.53 -9.79
C ALA A 85 11.07 -6.19 -9.68
N ALA A 86 10.67 -5.34 -8.73
CA ALA A 86 11.33 -4.04 -8.50
C ALA A 86 12.81 -4.20 -8.14
N ALA A 87 13.18 -5.25 -7.38
CA ALA A 87 14.58 -5.53 -7.06
C ALA A 87 15.39 -5.94 -8.29
N ARG A 88 14.81 -6.77 -9.18
CA ARG A 88 15.45 -7.16 -10.45
C ARG A 88 15.67 -5.98 -11.38
N GLU A 89 14.71 -5.05 -11.44
CA GLU A 89 14.85 -3.79 -12.21
C GLU A 89 16.02 -2.92 -11.72
N ARG A 90 16.44 -3.08 -10.46
CA ARG A 90 17.63 -2.43 -9.88
C ARG A 90 18.90 -3.26 -9.97
N GLY A 91 18.87 -4.35 -10.74
CA GLY A 91 20.03 -5.20 -11.00
C GLY A 91 20.39 -6.16 -9.86
N LEU A 92 19.47 -6.45 -8.94
CA LEU A 92 19.68 -7.44 -7.88
C LEU A 92 19.36 -8.86 -8.35
N ASN A 93 20.04 -9.84 -7.77
CA ASN A 93 19.73 -11.27 -7.92
C ASN A 93 18.57 -11.64 -6.97
N ALA A 94 17.36 -11.18 -7.31
CA ALA A 94 16.23 -11.24 -6.40
C ALA A 94 15.45 -12.56 -6.45
N ILE A 95 15.13 -13.08 -5.26
CA ILE A 95 14.38 -14.30 -4.99
C ILE A 95 13.11 -13.92 -4.22
N GLU A 96 11.96 -14.42 -4.67
CA GLU A 96 10.72 -14.32 -3.90
C GLU A 96 10.78 -15.32 -2.74
N ALA A 97 10.82 -14.80 -1.53
CA ALA A 97 11.15 -15.55 -0.31
C ALA A 97 9.96 -15.71 0.65
N GLY A 98 8.76 -15.33 0.20
CA GLY A 98 7.52 -15.44 0.98
C GLY A 98 6.53 -14.33 0.62
N PRO A 99 5.24 -14.51 0.95
CA PRO A 99 4.21 -13.52 0.62
C PRO A 99 4.28 -12.25 1.48
N ASP A 100 4.87 -12.34 2.68
CA ASP A 100 4.96 -11.26 3.67
C ASP A 100 6.23 -11.41 4.55
N ALA A 101 6.35 -10.57 5.58
CA ALA A 101 7.49 -10.56 6.49
C ALA A 101 7.64 -11.87 7.30
N GLU A 102 6.53 -12.55 7.65
CA GLU A 102 6.57 -13.83 8.36
C GLU A 102 7.04 -14.95 7.43
N GLY A 103 6.54 -14.96 6.20
CA GLY A 103 6.99 -15.87 5.14
C GLY A 103 8.48 -15.70 4.85
N LEU A 104 8.93 -14.46 4.69
CA LEU A 104 10.35 -14.14 4.52
C LEU A 104 11.19 -14.64 5.70
N LEU A 105 10.78 -14.36 6.94
CA LEU A 105 11.48 -14.82 8.13
C LEU A 105 11.63 -16.34 8.13
N LYS A 106 10.53 -17.08 7.90
CA LYS A 106 10.54 -18.54 7.85
C LYS A 106 11.52 -19.07 6.80
N THR A 107 11.54 -18.48 5.62
CA THR A 107 12.45 -18.87 4.53
C THR A 107 13.91 -18.62 4.91
N ILE A 108 14.23 -17.48 5.52
CA ILE A 108 15.60 -17.15 5.92
C ILE A 108 16.10 -18.06 7.05
N LEU A 109 15.25 -18.37 8.02
CA LEU A 109 15.57 -19.30 9.11
C LEU A 109 15.86 -20.72 8.60
N ALA A 110 15.14 -21.16 7.56
CA ALA A 110 15.36 -22.46 6.94
C ALA A 110 16.61 -22.49 6.04
N ALA A 111 16.84 -21.42 5.26
CA ALA A 111 17.93 -21.36 4.29
C ALA A 111 19.30 -21.02 4.91
N GLN A 112 19.31 -20.27 6.02
CA GLN A 112 20.52 -19.73 6.67
C GLN A 112 21.56 -19.17 5.68
N PRO A 113 21.18 -18.17 4.85
CA PRO A 113 22.11 -17.60 3.89
C PRO A 113 23.33 -16.96 4.58
N PRO A 114 24.50 -16.93 3.91
CA PRO A 114 25.68 -16.29 4.45
C PRO A 114 25.43 -14.81 4.74
N GLY A 115 25.84 -14.36 5.93
CA GLY A 115 25.75 -12.97 6.38
C GLY A 115 26.99 -12.13 6.01
N PRO A 116 26.95 -10.81 6.26
CA PRO A 116 25.87 -10.10 6.96
C PRO A 116 24.68 -9.81 6.03
N LEU A 117 23.46 -9.98 6.56
CA LEU A 117 22.21 -9.61 5.88
C LEU A 117 21.85 -8.15 6.18
N LEU A 118 21.38 -7.42 5.17
CA LEU A 118 20.92 -6.04 5.35
C LEU A 118 19.46 -5.87 4.93
N HIS A 119 18.60 -5.46 5.86
CA HIS A 119 17.22 -5.10 5.60
C HIS A 119 17.10 -3.63 5.22
N LEU A 120 16.75 -3.36 3.96
CA LEU A 120 16.39 -2.01 3.52
C LEU A 120 14.91 -1.76 3.82
N ARG A 121 14.63 -0.87 4.78
CA ARG A 121 13.27 -0.62 5.27
C ARG A 121 12.87 0.84 5.22
N GLY A 122 11.57 1.07 5.32
CA GLY A 122 11.02 2.38 5.65
C GLY A 122 11.21 2.71 7.13
N GLN A 123 11.15 4.00 7.46
CA GLN A 123 11.21 4.47 8.86
C GLN A 123 10.19 3.75 9.74
N HIS A 124 8.99 3.53 9.19
CA HIS A 124 7.93 2.78 9.83
C HIS A 124 7.79 1.43 9.13
N ALA A 125 8.31 0.36 9.72
CA ALA A 125 8.11 -1.01 9.26
C ALA A 125 7.50 -1.86 10.38
N ARG A 126 6.77 -2.89 9.97
CA ARG A 126 6.15 -3.89 10.86
C ARG A 126 6.99 -5.17 10.86
N GLY A 127 6.99 -5.87 11.99
CA GLY A 127 7.35 -7.30 12.04
C GLY A 127 8.70 -7.66 12.67
N ASP A 128 9.41 -6.71 13.30
CA ASP A 128 10.66 -6.92 14.05
C ASP A 128 11.62 -7.95 13.41
N LEU A 129 11.75 -7.88 12.08
CA LEU A 129 12.42 -8.91 11.27
C LEU A 129 13.87 -9.11 11.70
N VAL A 130 14.65 -8.02 11.76
CA VAL A 130 16.06 -8.07 12.15
C VAL A 130 16.27 -8.51 13.60
N PRO A 131 15.55 -7.97 14.61
CA PRO A 131 15.61 -8.49 15.97
C PRO A 131 15.35 -10.01 16.06
N ARG A 132 14.36 -10.53 15.33
CA ARG A 132 14.03 -11.96 15.34
C ARG A 132 15.08 -12.82 14.65
N LEU A 133 15.66 -12.35 13.54
CA LEU A 133 16.77 -13.02 12.86
C LEU A 133 18.01 -13.08 13.77
N ARG A 134 18.36 -11.98 14.45
CA ARG A 134 19.46 -11.94 15.41
C ARG A 134 19.25 -12.89 16.59
N ALA A 135 18.02 -12.96 17.12
CA ALA A 135 17.68 -13.90 18.18
C ALA A 135 17.85 -15.37 17.76
N ALA A 136 17.76 -15.66 16.47
CA ALA A 136 18.02 -16.97 15.88
C ALA A 136 19.48 -17.19 15.45
N GLY A 137 20.40 -16.28 15.80
CA GLY A 137 21.82 -16.40 15.50
C GLY A 137 22.23 -15.96 14.09
N ILE A 138 21.33 -15.32 13.33
CA ILE A 138 21.63 -14.82 11.99
C ILE A 138 22.18 -13.40 12.08
N ASP A 139 23.35 -13.18 11.47
CA ASP A 139 23.95 -11.85 11.35
C ASP A 139 23.15 -10.99 10.37
N ALA A 140 22.32 -10.10 10.93
CA ALA A 140 21.46 -9.21 10.19
C ALA A 140 21.52 -7.79 10.76
N SER A 141 21.33 -6.79 9.92
CA SER A 141 21.17 -5.38 10.29
C SER A 141 20.03 -4.77 9.48
N GLU A 142 19.46 -3.66 9.96
CA GLU A 142 18.46 -2.89 9.21
C GLU A 142 18.92 -1.45 9.02
N VAL A 143 18.50 -0.85 7.91
CA VAL A 143 18.73 0.56 7.64
C VAL A 143 17.50 1.20 7.02
N VAL A 144 17.21 2.42 7.49
CA VAL A 144 16.06 3.20 7.03
C VAL A 144 16.46 3.96 5.77
N VAL A 145 15.91 3.54 4.62
CA VAL A 145 16.25 4.11 3.30
C VAL A 145 15.19 5.05 2.73
N TYR A 146 14.03 5.13 3.38
CA TYR A 146 12.98 6.11 3.08
C TYR A 146 12.13 6.39 4.30
N ARG A 147 11.50 7.57 4.32
CA ARG A 147 10.44 7.92 5.27
C ARG A 147 9.14 8.20 4.53
N GLN A 148 8.04 7.99 5.24
CA GLN A 148 6.72 8.37 4.79
C GLN A 148 6.30 9.61 5.57
N GLU A 149 6.07 10.70 4.87
CA GLU A 149 5.66 11.98 5.44
C GLU A 149 4.16 12.18 5.22
N ALA A 150 3.42 12.50 6.27
CA ALA A 150 1.99 12.72 6.16
C ALA A 150 1.71 13.99 5.36
N LEU A 151 0.73 13.93 4.47
CA LEU A 151 0.26 15.09 3.74
C LEU A 151 -1.08 15.56 4.31
N GLY A 152 -1.36 16.85 4.13
CA GLY A 152 -2.71 17.39 4.22
C GLY A 152 -3.42 17.31 2.87
N PRO A 153 -4.77 17.41 2.83
CA PRO A 153 -5.49 17.47 1.57
C PRO A 153 -5.15 18.79 0.85
N SER A 154 -5.01 18.73 -0.49
CA SER A 154 -4.96 19.95 -1.29
C SER A 154 -6.26 20.75 -1.14
N PRO A 155 -6.28 22.07 -1.41
CA PRO A 155 -7.51 22.86 -1.32
C PRO A 155 -8.65 22.31 -2.20
N GLU A 156 -8.32 21.75 -3.36
CA GLU A 156 -9.28 21.09 -4.24
C GLU A 156 -9.81 19.78 -3.65
N ALA A 157 -8.92 18.91 -3.16
CA ALA A 157 -9.33 17.69 -2.51
C ALA A 157 -10.18 17.99 -1.27
N ARG A 158 -9.82 19.02 -0.49
CA ARG A 158 -10.59 19.43 0.69
C ARG A 158 -12.04 19.77 0.32
N ARG A 159 -12.26 20.52 -0.76
CA ARG A 159 -13.63 20.83 -1.23
C ARG A 159 -14.43 19.57 -1.55
N ALA A 160 -13.82 18.60 -2.22
CA ALA A 160 -14.48 17.33 -2.55
C ALA A 160 -14.75 16.47 -1.29
N LEU A 161 -13.79 16.39 -0.37
CA LEU A 161 -13.92 15.70 0.92
C LEU A 161 -14.95 16.33 1.86
N ASP A 162 -15.28 17.60 1.61
CA ASP A 162 -16.25 18.39 2.36
C ASP A 162 -17.65 18.42 1.72
N ALA A 163 -17.77 17.94 0.48
CA ALA A 163 -19.03 17.90 -0.26
C ALA A 163 -19.90 16.72 0.21
N PRO A 164 -21.24 16.79 0.06
CA PRO A 164 -22.12 15.69 0.46
C PRO A 164 -22.06 14.49 -0.50
N SER A 165 -21.27 14.56 -1.58
CA SER A 165 -21.14 13.48 -2.56
C SER A 165 -20.42 12.26 -1.95
N PRO A 166 -20.97 11.05 -2.09
CA PRO A 166 -20.37 9.84 -1.53
C PRO A 166 -19.06 9.46 -2.22
N LEU A 167 -18.10 9.00 -1.42
CA LEU A 167 -16.77 8.57 -1.86
C LEU A 167 -16.59 7.07 -1.59
N VAL A 168 -16.01 6.35 -2.55
CA VAL A 168 -15.53 4.98 -2.35
C VAL A 168 -14.03 5.02 -2.12
N ALA A 169 -13.56 4.59 -0.95
CA ALA A 169 -12.16 4.71 -0.52
C ALA A 169 -11.51 3.31 -0.41
N PRO A 170 -10.79 2.84 -1.45
CA PRO A 170 -9.93 1.67 -1.33
C PRO A 170 -8.68 2.01 -0.49
N LEU A 171 -8.49 1.25 0.58
CA LEU A 171 -7.44 1.44 1.59
C LEU A 171 -6.53 0.21 1.62
N PHE A 172 -5.24 0.44 1.41
CA PHE A 172 -4.22 -0.61 1.25
C PHE A 172 -3.33 -0.75 2.48
N SER A 173 -3.43 0.16 3.44
CA SER A 173 -2.62 0.10 4.65
C SER A 173 -3.36 0.72 5.84
N PRO A 174 -3.14 0.21 7.06
CA PRO A 174 -3.73 0.81 8.26
C PRO A 174 -3.28 2.25 8.44
N ARG A 175 -2.04 2.57 8.07
CA ARG A 175 -1.49 3.93 8.13
C ARG A 175 -2.26 4.89 7.24
N SER A 176 -2.57 4.52 6.00
CA SER A 176 -3.35 5.37 5.09
C SER A 176 -4.74 5.65 5.67
N ALA A 177 -5.37 4.64 6.28
CA ALA A 177 -6.68 4.78 6.90
C ALA A 177 -6.65 5.76 8.09
N VAL A 178 -5.66 5.65 8.97
CA VAL A 178 -5.47 6.56 10.10
C VAL A 178 -5.21 7.99 9.64
N LEU A 179 -4.31 8.18 8.65
CA LEU A 179 -4.00 9.52 8.13
C LEU A 179 -5.22 10.15 7.45
N LEU A 180 -6.00 9.37 6.70
CA LEU A 180 -7.23 9.88 6.10
C LEU A 180 -8.27 10.25 7.17
N ALA A 181 -8.43 9.43 8.21
CA ALA A 181 -9.36 9.71 9.30
C ALA A 181 -9.05 11.01 10.03
N ALA A 182 -7.76 11.33 10.18
CA ALA A 182 -7.31 12.57 10.80
C ALA A 182 -7.74 13.84 10.03
N TRP A 183 -8.13 13.73 8.76
CA TRP A 183 -8.61 14.87 7.97
C TRP A 183 -10.07 15.26 8.26
N ALA A 184 -10.80 14.48 9.07
CA ALA A 184 -12.19 14.75 9.47
C ALA A 184 -13.10 15.04 8.26
N LEU A 185 -13.29 14.03 7.41
CA LEU A 185 -14.10 14.10 6.20
C LEU A 185 -15.58 14.36 6.55
N ARG A 186 -16.26 15.19 5.75
CA ARG A 186 -17.72 15.38 5.84
C ARG A 186 -18.47 14.56 4.79
N ALA A 187 -17.81 14.26 3.68
CA ALA A 187 -18.35 13.39 2.63
C ALA A 187 -18.66 11.99 3.18
N PRO A 188 -19.79 11.38 2.78
CA PRO A 188 -20.06 9.98 3.13
C PRO A 188 -19.01 9.06 2.53
N VAL A 189 -18.39 8.19 3.34
CA VAL A 189 -17.34 7.28 2.88
C VAL A 189 -17.80 5.83 2.90
N HIS A 190 -17.57 5.12 1.80
CA HIS A 190 -17.65 3.67 1.71
C HIS A 190 -16.24 3.10 1.59
N ALA A 191 -15.75 2.45 2.64
CA ALA A 191 -14.39 1.93 2.70
C ALA A 191 -14.29 0.53 2.08
N VAL A 192 -13.20 0.29 1.36
CA VAL A 192 -12.79 -1.05 0.89
C VAL A 192 -11.39 -1.31 1.44
N ALA A 193 -11.26 -2.25 2.36
CA ALA A 193 -10.03 -2.53 3.10
C ALA A 193 -9.32 -3.76 2.54
N MET A 194 -7.99 -3.67 2.34
CA MET A 194 -7.18 -4.80 1.85
C MET A 194 -7.06 -5.96 2.84
N SER A 195 -7.24 -5.70 4.13
CA SER A 195 -7.19 -6.71 5.19
C SER A 195 -7.93 -6.25 6.44
N GLU A 196 -8.15 -7.17 7.39
CA GLU A 196 -8.79 -6.86 8.67
C GLU A 196 -8.05 -5.77 9.46
N ALA A 197 -6.73 -5.77 9.45
CA ALA A 197 -5.94 -4.71 10.10
C ALA A 197 -6.19 -3.33 9.46
N VAL A 198 -6.47 -3.28 8.15
CA VAL A 198 -6.85 -2.03 7.48
C VAL A 198 -8.28 -1.65 7.83
N ALA A 199 -9.18 -2.64 7.92
CA ALA A 199 -10.57 -2.44 8.27
C ALA A 199 -10.74 -1.85 9.67
N GLU A 200 -9.99 -2.37 10.65
CA GLU A 200 -9.94 -1.86 12.01
C GLU A 200 -9.50 -0.39 12.04
N ALA A 201 -8.39 -0.08 11.36
CA ALA A 201 -7.90 1.29 11.26
C ALA A 201 -8.87 2.23 10.52
N ALA A 202 -9.61 1.71 9.54
CA ALA A 202 -10.61 2.46 8.79
C ALA A 202 -11.87 2.81 9.61
N GLN A 203 -12.09 2.19 10.78
CA GLN A 203 -13.19 2.57 11.67
C GLN A 203 -13.10 4.04 12.12
N GLY A 204 -11.89 4.61 12.17
CA GLY A 204 -11.69 6.05 12.44
C GLY A 204 -12.37 6.96 11.42
N LEU A 205 -12.63 6.49 10.20
CA LEU A 205 -13.36 7.24 9.16
C LEU A 205 -14.88 7.26 9.39
N ARG A 206 -15.40 6.41 10.28
CA ARG A 206 -16.84 6.18 10.45
C ARG A 206 -17.55 5.90 9.12
N PRO A 207 -17.09 4.91 8.33
CA PRO A 207 -17.63 4.68 7.00
C PRO A 207 -19.09 4.21 7.06
N LEU A 208 -19.91 4.64 6.09
CA LEU A 208 -21.28 4.15 5.92
C LEU A 208 -21.33 2.66 5.58
N SER A 209 -20.28 2.16 4.93
CA SER A 209 -20.09 0.73 4.73
C SER A 209 -18.61 0.41 4.66
N LEU A 210 -18.22 -0.76 5.16
CA LEU A 210 -16.87 -1.27 5.06
C LEU A 210 -16.89 -2.69 4.48
N VAL A 211 -16.00 -2.97 3.54
CA VAL A 211 -15.79 -4.32 2.97
C VAL A 211 -14.33 -4.66 3.07
N VAL A 212 -14.02 -5.90 3.41
CA VAL A 212 -12.65 -6.43 3.36
C VAL A 212 -12.50 -7.23 2.06
N ALA A 213 -11.42 -6.98 1.33
CA ALA A 213 -11.06 -7.77 0.15
C ALA A 213 -10.84 -9.23 0.56
N THR A 214 -11.22 -10.17 -0.30
CA THR A 214 -11.14 -11.61 -0.01
C THR A 214 -9.71 -12.10 0.18
N ARG A 215 -8.74 -11.39 -0.40
CA ARG A 215 -7.31 -11.62 -0.31
C ARG A 215 -6.56 -10.28 -0.28
N PRO A 216 -5.38 -10.20 0.36
CA PRO A 216 -4.59 -8.98 0.43
C PRO A 216 -3.76 -8.76 -0.85
N ASP A 217 -4.39 -8.88 -2.02
CA ASP A 217 -3.76 -8.71 -3.33
C ASP A 217 -4.47 -7.65 -4.19
N ALA A 218 -3.81 -7.22 -5.26
CA ALA A 218 -4.33 -6.15 -6.11
C ALA A 218 -5.63 -6.55 -6.84
N ALA A 219 -5.74 -7.80 -7.29
CA ALA A 219 -6.90 -8.28 -8.03
C ALA A 219 -8.15 -8.30 -7.15
N ALA A 220 -8.06 -8.87 -5.95
CA ALA A 220 -9.14 -8.87 -4.97
C ALA A 220 -9.52 -7.44 -4.53
N MET A 221 -8.56 -6.50 -4.47
CA MET A 221 -8.86 -5.10 -4.22
C MET A 221 -9.63 -4.44 -5.37
N VAL A 222 -9.28 -4.72 -6.63
CA VAL A 222 -10.03 -4.24 -7.80
C VAL A 222 -11.46 -4.78 -7.77
N GLU A 223 -11.62 -6.10 -7.62
CA GLU A 223 -12.93 -6.77 -7.54
C GLU A 223 -13.82 -6.17 -6.45
N ALA A 224 -13.29 -6.05 -5.21
CA ALA A 224 -14.04 -5.50 -4.09
C ALA A 224 -14.43 -4.03 -4.28
N THR A 225 -13.55 -3.25 -4.92
CA THR A 225 -13.77 -1.84 -5.21
C THR A 225 -14.86 -1.65 -6.26
N LEU A 226 -14.78 -2.38 -7.38
CA LEU A 226 -15.79 -2.35 -8.43
C LEU A 226 -17.13 -2.86 -7.92
N GLY A 227 -17.16 -3.99 -7.22
CA GLY A 227 -18.39 -4.53 -6.63
C GLY A 227 -19.02 -3.61 -5.56
N ARG A 228 -18.24 -2.71 -4.94
CA ARG A 228 -18.79 -1.66 -4.06
C ARG A 228 -19.37 -0.51 -4.87
N LEU A 229 -18.68 -0.04 -5.92
CA LEU A 229 -19.18 0.99 -6.81
C LEU A 229 -20.51 0.56 -7.47
N ASP A 230 -20.59 -0.66 -7.98
CA ASP A 230 -21.76 -1.15 -8.71
C ASP A 230 -22.99 -1.30 -7.81
N ARG A 231 -22.80 -1.82 -6.59
CA ARG A 231 -23.88 -1.91 -5.58
C ARG A 231 -24.44 -0.54 -5.21
N LEU A 232 -23.56 0.46 -5.05
CA LEU A 232 -23.97 1.83 -4.72
C LEU A 232 -24.64 2.51 -5.91
N ALA A 233 -24.22 2.23 -7.14
CA ALA A 233 -24.88 2.71 -8.33
C ALA A 233 -26.30 2.12 -8.46
N GLY A 234 -26.45 0.80 -8.27
CA GLY A 234 -27.73 0.11 -8.30
C GLY A 234 -28.73 0.64 -7.26
N ALA A 235 -28.33 0.75 -6.00
CA ALA A 235 -29.19 1.24 -4.92
C ALA A 235 -29.70 2.68 -5.16
N ARG A 236 -28.99 3.49 -5.96
CA ARG A 236 -29.41 4.86 -6.31
C ARG A 236 -30.42 4.89 -7.44
N LEU A 237 -30.33 3.97 -8.38
CA LEU A 237 -31.34 3.81 -9.43
C LEU A 237 -32.68 3.38 -8.81
N GLU A 238 -32.65 2.44 -7.87
CA GLU A 238 -33.84 1.95 -7.15
C GLU A 238 -34.44 3.00 -6.19
N GLY A 239 -33.60 3.84 -5.56
CA GLY A 239 -34.05 4.92 -4.68
C GLY A 239 -34.57 6.17 -5.41
N GLY A 240 -34.38 6.26 -6.73
CA GLY A 240 -34.78 7.39 -7.57
C GLY A 240 -36.18 7.28 -8.19
N GLU A 241 -36.80 6.10 -8.16
CA GLU A 241 -38.18 5.88 -8.61
C GLU A 241 -39.15 5.91 -7.42
N ARG A 242 -39.57 7.11 -7.02
CA ARG A 242 -40.90 7.32 -6.42
C ARG A 242 -41.46 8.63 -6.98
N PRO A 243 -42.33 8.57 -8.00
CA PRO A 243 -43.20 9.69 -8.31
C PRO A 243 -44.35 9.71 -7.29
N ASP A 244 -44.56 10.86 -6.65
CA ASP A 244 -45.89 11.24 -6.17
C ASP A 244 -46.78 11.60 -7.37
#